data_AF-A0A217EDK6-F1
#
_entry.id   AF-A0A217EDK6-F1
#
_cell.length_a   1.000
_cell.length_b   1.000
_cell.length_c   1.000
_cell.angle_alpha   90.00
_cell.angle_beta   90.00
_cell.angle_gamma   90.00
#
_symmetry.space_group_name_H-M   'P 1'
#
loop_
_entity.id
_entity.type
_entity.pdbx_description
1 polymer ?
#
loop_
_entity_poly.entity_id
_entity_poly.type
_entity_poly.pdbx_seq_one_letter_code
_entity_poly.pdbx_strand_id
1 'polypeptide(L)'
;MNFKKIKYSLALSCPAFFLVNLFSLNSALAADCYPAGSAFIYNHEYSFNSTQNYPGYSPPWKDLSRGGTYSVSGACANVIQNTYFTFKPATGLTSAGSSDGAQWFDVPNNDYLQVAMKVYIAGNRKTFFDVPQSSISNLCNGTCGNFYGTGGQVKVKLRIKKKFVGQSFLVNRDIGYVYAASSANDTPSRPIVIIRLNAVMTVPQSCSFDVGDVIEFDFGSIPSSAFSGGAGTKAQGVNVITKNVGIECKNIDAQQMLSARLEVANFTNNMIISDNPDVGFQLADVNDTVLIPNNINSFIPFRLDENARSNFILKSWPVSITGQIPKAGPVAAQGHIRIDFQ
;
A
#
# COMPACT_ATOMS: atom_id res chain seq x y z
N MET A 1 60.56 -10.25 -25.92
CA MET A 1 59.99 -11.53 -25.46
C MET A 1 59.17 -12.12 -26.61
N ASN A 2 59.80 -12.95 -27.44
CA ASN A 2 59.71 -14.42 -27.44
C ASN A 2 58.35 -14.97 -27.90
N PHE A 3 58.29 -15.29 -29.22
CA PHE A 3 57.91 -16.57 -29.86
C PHE A 3 57.08 -17.58 -29.03
N LYS A 4 56.14 -18.36 -29.55
CA LYS A 4 56.14 -19.14 -30.80
C LYS A 4 54.76 -19.80 -30.95
N LYS A 5 54.28 -19.95 -32.19
CA LYS A 5 53.26 -20.94 -32.59
C LYS A 5 53.78 -22.36 -32.30
N ILE A 6 52.91 -23.25 -31.83
CA ILE A 6 53.17 -24.70 -31.77
C ILE A 6 52.04 -25.48 -32.47
N LYS A 7 52.47 -26.33 -33.40
CA LYS A 7 51.73 -27.37 -34.12
C LYS A 7 51.35 -28.52 -33.18
N TYR A 8 50.25 -29.21 -33.48
CA TYR A 8 50.17 -30.64 -33.18
C TYR A 8 49.77 -31.46 -34.42
N SER A 9 50.43 -32.61 -34.50
CA SER A 9 50.53 -33.56 -35.60
C SER A 9 49.29 -34.45 -35.71
N LEU A 10 48.89 -34.77 -36.94
CA LEU A 10 48.02 -35.93 -37.22
C LEU A 10 48.84 -37.22 -37.05
N ALA A 11 48.23 -38.23 -36.43
CA ALA A 11 48.60 -39.63 -36.58
C ALA A 11 47.32 -40.46 -36.78
N LEU A 12 47.30 -41.23 -37.86
CA LEU A 12 46.24 -42.18 -38.25
C LEU A 12 46.34 -43.47 -37.41
N SER A 13 45.20 -44.02 -36.98
CA SER A 13 44.97 -45.48 -36.95
C SER A 13 43.48 -45.87 -36.76
N CYS A 14 42.96 -46.56 -37.78
CA CYS A 14 41.90 -47.58 -37.86
C CYS A 14 40.47 -47.38 -37.28
N PRO A 15 39.40 -47.84 -37.99
CA PRO A 15 38.01 -47.56 -37.65
C PRO A 15 37.38 -48.67 -36.79
N ALA A 16 36.62 -48.29 -35.77
CA ALA A 16 35.66 -49.17 -35.12
C ALA A 16 34.30 -48.45 -35.08
N PHE A 17 33.40 -48.92 -35.94
CA PHE A 17 31.98 -48.62 -35.89
C PHE A 17 31.44 -49.11 -34.53
N PHE A 18 31.08 -48.22 -33.63
CA PHE A 18 30.23 -48.55 -32.48
C PHE A 18 29.27 -47.40 -32.21
N LEU A 19 27.99 -47.75 -32.24
CA LEU A 19 26.78 -46.95 -32.07
C LEU A 19 26.95 -45.70 -31.19
N VAL A 20 26.79 -44.52 -31.80
CA VAL A 20 26.39 -43.31 -31.08
C VAL A 20 24.95 -43.52 -30.64
N ASN A 21 24.76 -43.99 -29.41
CA ASN A 21 23.50 -43.75 -28.70
C ASN A 21 23.36 -42.23 -28.58
N LEU A 22 22.54 -41.64 -29.45
CA LEU A 22 21.92 -40.34 -29.22
C LEU A 22 21.07 -40.50 -27.96
N PHE A 23 21.70 -40.32 -26.80
CA PHE A 23 20.97 -39.83 -25.64
C PHE A 23 20.55 -38.41 -26.02
N SER A 24 19.35 -38.30 -26.57
CA SER A 24 18.55 -37.09 -26.47
C SER A 24 18.33 -36.83 -24.99
N LEU A 25 19.31 -36.18 -24.35
CA LEU A 25 19.08 -35.41 -23.16
C LEU A 25 18.13 -34.30 -23.58
N ASN A 26 16.83 -34.58 -23.46
CA ASN A 26 15.84 -33.55 -23.21
C ASN A 26 16.22 -32.91 -21.87
N SER A 27 17.22 -32.04 -21.88
CA SER A 27 17.31 -30.97 -20.90
C SER A 27 16.10 -30.10 -21.16
N ALA A 28 14.96 -30.48 -20.57
CA ALA A 28 13.87 -29.57 -20.33
C ALA A 28 14.47 -28.48 -19.44
N LEU A 29 14.96 -27.41 -20.08
CA LEU A 29 15.47 -26.25 -19.40
C LEU A 29 14.33 -25.74 -18.54
N ALA A 30 14.53 -25.84 -17.24
CA ALA A 30 13.67 -25.27 -16.24
C ALA A 30 13.55 -23.77 -16.56
N ALA A 31 12.33 -23.30 -16.80
CA ALA A 31 12.09 -22.04 -17.48
C ALA A 31 10.96 -21.25 -16.81
N ASP A 32 11.27 -19.96 -16.63
CA ASP A 32 10.43 -18.95 -15.99
C ASP A 32 9.11 -18.79 -16.75
N CYS A 33 8.01 -18.64 -16.01
CA CYS A 33 6.70 -18.33 -16.58
C CYS A 33 6.39 -16.87 -16.29
N TYR A 34 6.17 -16.11 -17.35
CA TYR A 34 5.98 -14.66 -17.27
C TYR A 34 4.64 -14.26 -17.87
N PRO A 35 4.09 -13.08 -17.51
CA PRO A 35 2.82 -12.65 -18.07
C PRO A 35 2.91 -12.49 -19.59
N ALA A 36 1.83 -12.84 -20.32
CA ALA A 36 1.78 -12.66 -21.77
C ALA A 36 1.85 -11.19 -22.22
N GLY A 37 1.54 -10.26 -21.31
CA GLY A 37 1.80 -8.84 -21.42
C GLY A 37 2.19 -8.26 -20.06
N SER A 38 1.31 -7.44 -19.47
CA SER A 38 1.40 -7.05 -18.06
C SER A 38 0.86 -8.14 -17.14
N ALA A 39 1.27 -8.10 -15.87
CA ALA A 39 0.69 -8.97 -14.84
C ALA A 39 -0.82 -8.74 -14.76
N PHE A 40 -1.58 -9.83 -14.63
CA PHE A 40 -3.02 -9.74 -14.48
C PHE A 40 -3.38 -9.19 -13.09
N ILE A 41 -4.30 -8.23 -13.01
CA ILE A 41 -4.63 -7.59 -11.73
C ILE A 41 -6.00 -8.09 -11.25
N TYR A 42 -6.03 -8.77 -10.09
CA TYR A 42 -7.28 -9.04 -9.39
C TYR A 42 -7.53 -7.94 -8.36
N ASN A 43 -8.59 -7.16 -8.59
CA ASN A 43 -9.01 -6.07 -7.70
C ASN A 43 -10.06 -6.58 -6.71
N HIS A 44 -9.69 -6.85 -5.46
CA HIS A 44 -10.60 -7.24 -4.41
C HIS A 44 -11.12 -6.04 -3.63
N GLU A 45 -12.36 -6.13 -3.16
CA GLU A 45 -12.98 -5.09 -2.34
C GLU A 45 -13.75 -5.70 -1.18
N TYR A 46 -13.61 -5.14 0.03
CA TYR A 46 -14.44 -5.53 1.17
C TYR A 46 -14.53 -4.47 2.27
N SER A 47 -15.70 -4.39 2.91
CA SER A 47 -15.92 -3.56 4.10
C SER A 47 -15.93 -4.41 5.36
N PHE A 48 -15.01 -4.15 6.27
CA PHE A 48 -14.92 -4.76 7.60
C PHE A 48 -15.61 -3.86 8.63
N ASN A 49 -16.69 -4.32 9.24
CA ASN A 49 -17.32 -3.64 10.35
C ASN A 49 -16.93 -4.34 11.65
N SER A 50 -16.54 -3.57 12.67
CA SER A 50 -16.17 -4.10 13.98
C SER A 50 -16.78 -3.26 15.09
N THR A 51 -17.34 -3.91 16.11
CA THR A 51 -17.70 -3.26 17.38
C THR A 51 -16.51 -3.18 18.34
N GLN A 52 -15.42 -3.88 18.01
CA GLN A 52 -14.20 -3.96 18.81
C GLN A 52 -13.12 -3.04 18.21
N ASN A 53 -12.45 -2.27 19.07
CA ASN A 53 -11.42 -1.32 18.67
C ASN A 53 -10.27 -1.33 19.67
N TYR A 54 -9.44 -2.38 19.61
CA TYR A 54 -8.26 -2.53 20.45
C TYR A 54 -7.10 -3.19 19.67
N PRO A 55 -5.84 -2.88 20.02
CA PRO A 55 -4.68 -3.49 19.39
C PRO A 55 -4.71 -5.03 19.47
N GLY A 56 -4.48 -5.70 18.35
CA GLY A 56 -4.57 -7.15 18.22
C GLY A 56 -5.94 -7.66 17.76
N TYR A 57 -7.01 -6.86 17.85
CA TYR A 57 -8.32 -7.30 17.35
C TYR A 57 -8.26 -7.60 15.86
N SER A 58 -8.84 -8.74 15.47
CA SER A 58 -8.87 -9.20 14.10
C SER A 58 -10.18 -9.93 13.79
N PRO A 59 -11.02 -9.45 12.86
CA PRO A 59 -12.20 -10.18 12.42
C PRO A 59 -11.83 -11.51 11.74
N PRO A 60 -12.76 -12.46 11.59
CA PRO A 60 -12.53 -13.69 10.85
C PRO A 60 -11.99 -13.47 9.43
N TRP A 61 -11.34 -14.50 8.89
CA TRP A 61 -10.91 -14.51 7.49
C TRP A 61 -12.10 -14.24 6.55
N LYS A 62 -11.88 -13.38 5.56
CA LYS A 62 -12.85 -13.12 4.50
C LYS A 62 -12.39 -13.73 3.19
N ASP A 63 -13.22 -14.61 2.65
CA ASP A 63 -13.03 -15.17 1.32
C ASP A 63 -13.51 -14.15 0.27
N LEU A 64 -12.59 -13.78 -0.63
CA LEU A 64 -12.82 -12.83 -1.72
C LEU A 64 -12.49 -13.51 -3.03
N SER A 65 -13.45 -13.53 -3.96
CA SER A 65 -13.31 -14.14 -5.28
C SER A 65 -13.51 -13.08 -6.35
N ARG A 66 -12.61 -13.07 -7.33
CA ARG A 66 -12.76 -12.37 -8.59
C ARG A 66 -12.66 -13.41 -9.70
N GLY A 67 -13.70 -13.46 -10.52
CA GLY A 67 -13.70 -14.31 -11.71
C GLY A 67 -12.67 -13.83 -12.72
N GLY A 68 -12.44 -14.66 -13.72
CA GLY A 68 -11.49 -14.39 -14.79
C GLY A 68 -10.41 -15.45 -14.87
N THR A 69 -9.77 -15.49 -16.03
CA THR A 69 -8.58 -16.29 -16.28
C THR A 69 -7.60 -15.47 -17.07
N TYR A 70 -6.32 -15.79 -16.95
CA TYR A 70 -5.26 -15.12 -17.68
C TYR A 70 -4.36 -16.14 -18.37
N SER A 71 -3.74 -15.72 -19.47
CA SER A 71 -2.70 -16.49 -20.14
C SER A 71 -1.33 -16.06 -19.64
N VAL A 72 -0.41 -17.02 -19.57
CA VAL A 72 1.00 -16.79 -19.30
C VAL A 72 1.81 -17.16 -20.54
N SER A 73 3.03 -16.64 -20.62
CA SER A 73 4.00 -16.89 -21.67
C SER A 73 5.23 -17.64 -21.13
N GLY A 74 6.14 -18.00 -22.04
CA GLY A 74 7.32 -18.78 -21.70
C GLY A 74 6.96 -20.26 -21.53
N ALA A 75 7.59 -20.91 -20.54
CA ALA A 75 7.47 -22.36 -20.35
C ALA A 75 6.05 -22.83 -20.01
N CYS A 76 5.22 -21.94 -19.46
CA CYS A 76 3.83 -22.21 -19.09
C CYS A 76 2.81 -21.82 -20.17
N ALA A 77 3.25 -21.41 -21.38
CA ALA A 77 2.32 -21.00 -22.44
C ALA A 77 1.47 -22.16 -22.99
N ASN A 78 2.00 -23.38 -22.90
CA ASN A 78 1.37 -24.61 -23.33
C ASN A 78 1.00 -25.48 -22.11
N VAL A 79 0.21 -26.53 -22.34
CA VAL A 79 -0.10 -27.52 -21.32
C VAL A 79 1.20 -28.18 -20.86
N ILE A 80 1.50 -28.06 -19.56
CA ILE A 80 2.64 -28.70 -18.91
C ILE A 80 2.16 -29.66 -17.82
N GLN A 81 3.05 -30.55 -17.37
CA GLN A 81 2.77 -31.49 -16.28
C GLN A 81 2.23 -30.76 -15.05
N ASN A 82 3.00 -29.85 -14.47
CA ASN A 82 2.59 -29.06 -13.31
C ASN A 82 3.11 -27.62 -13.45
N THR A 83 2.35 -26.66 -12.94
CA THR A 83 2.85 -25.30 -12.71
C THR A 83 3.06 -25.10 -11.22
N TYR A 84 4.20 -24.54 -10.85
CA TYR A 84 4.59 -24.26 -9.48
C TYR A 84 4.43 -22.77 -9.19
N PHE A 85 3.70 -22.43 -8.12
CA PHE A 85 3.40 -21.06 -7.75
C PHE A 85 4.18 -20.61 -6.53
N THR A 86 4.69 -19.39 -6.61
CA THR A 86 5.37 -18.70 -5.50
C THR A 86 4.59 -17.43 -5.18
N PHE A 87 4.28 -17.23 -3.90
CA PHE A 87 3.54 -16.06 -3.41
C PHE A 87 4.46 -15.20 -2.57
N LYS A 88 4.48 -13.90 -2.87
CA LYS A 88 5.25 -12.90 -2.12
C LYS A 88 4.34 -11.77 -1.66
N PRO A 89 4.60 -11.17 -0.48
CA PRO A 89 3.95 -9.92 -0.11
C PRO A 89 4.29 -8.84 -1.15
N ALA A 90 3.36 -7.91 -1.36
CA ALA A 90 3.62 -6.77 -2.25
C ALA A 90 4.72 -5.86 -1.72
N THR A 91 5.32 -5.06 -2.62
CA THR A 91 6.39 -4.13 -2.26
C THR A 91 5.93 -3.13 -1.21
N GLY A 92 6.77 -2.88 -0.20
CA GLY A 92 6.49 -1.96 0.89
C GLY A 92 5.76 -2.57 2.08
N LEU A 93 5.17 -3.76 1.94
CA LEU A 93 4.67 -4.52 3.09
C LEU A 93 5.86 -5.06 3.91
N THR A 94 5.85 -4.83 5.22
CA THR A 94 6.89 -5.33 6.14
C THR A 94 6.31 -6.39 7.07
N SER A 95 7.06 -7.47 7.31
CA SER A 95 6.61 -8.56 8.19
C SER A 95 6.40 -8.04 9.62
N ALA A 96 5.22 -8.35 10.18
CA ALA A 96 4.79 -7.99 11.53
C ALA A 96 4.59 -9.22 12.44
N GLY A 97 5.18 -10.35 12.04
CA GLY A 97 5.14 -11.61 12.78
C GLY A 97 3.94 -12.51 12.45
N SER A 98 3.86 -13.62 13.19
CA SER A 98 2.86 -14.67 13.00
C SER A 98 2.02 -14.85 14.26
N SER A 99 0.71 -14.72 14.16
CA SER A 99 -0.22 -15.02 15.25
C SER A 99 -1.58 -15.47 14.70
N ASP A 100 -2.34 -16.23 15.50
CA ASP A 100 -3.74 -16.59 15.18
C ASP A 100 -3.91 -17.28 13.81
N GLY A 101 -2.91 -18.07 13.42
CA GLY A 101 -2.87 -18.78 12.14
C GLY A 101 -2.75 -17.87 10.91
N ALA A 102 -2.16 -16.68 11.07
CA ALA A 102 -1.96 -15.69 10.03
C ALA A 102 -0.53 -15.12 10.05
N GLN A 103 0.05 -14.89 8.85
CA GLN A 103 1.26 -14.09 8.68
C GLN A 103 0.85 -12.63 8.47
N TRP A 104 1.24 -11.75 9.41
CA TRP A 104 0.84 -10.35 9.41
C TRP A 104 1.87 -9.47 8.73
N PHE A 105 1.38 -8.48 7.99
CA PHE A 105 2.19 -7.44 7.38
C PHE A 105 1.69 -6.05 7.74
N ASP A 106 2.61 -5.17 8.10
CA ASP A 106 2.36 -3.74 8.19
C ASP A 106 2.18 -3.16 6.79
N VAL A 107 1.15 -2.31 6.65
CA VAL A 107 0.82 -1.67 5.38
C VAL A 107 1.43 -0.26 5.35
N PRO A 108 2.19 0.10 4.30
CA PRO A 108 2.78 1.42 4.20
C PRO A 108 1.69 2.49 4.10
N ASN A 109 1.92 3.63 4.76
CA ASN A 109 0.98 4.75 4.85
C ASN A 109 -0.37 4.34 5.47
N ASN A 110 -0.39 3.34 6.36
CA ASN A 110 -1.52 3.05 7.23
C ASN A 110 -1.03 2.73 8.66
N ASP A 111 -1.41 3.61 9.58
CA ASP A 111 -0.97 3.56 10.98
C ASP A 111 -1.80 2.63 11.86
N TYR A 112 -2.89 2.06 11.34
CA TYR A 112 -3.91 1.38 12.16
C TYR A 112 -4.10 -0.08 11.83
N LEU A 113 -3.81 -0.48 10.58
CA LEU A 113 -4.16 -1.78 10.07
C LEU A 113 -2.92 -2.57 9.65
N GLN A 114 -2.99 -3.86 9.93
CA GLN A 114 -2.14 -4.89 9.34
C GLN A 114 -3.00 -5.81 8.49
N VAL A 115 -2.38 -6.44 7.50
CA VAL A 115 -3.04 -7.36 6.57
C VAL A 115 -2.39 -8.73 6.62
N ALA A 116 -3.21 -9.76 6.52
CA ALA A 116 -2.80 -11.12 6.20
C ALA A 116 -3.59 -11.61 4.99
N MET A 117 -2.97 -12.47 4.17
CA MET A 117 -3.66 -13.04 3.02
C MET A 117 -3.29 -14.50 2.77
N LYS A 118 -4.23 -15.22 2.19
CA LYS A 118 -4.04 -16.54 1.59
C LYS A 118 -4.44 -16.51 0.14
N VAL A 119 -3.73 -17.23 -0.71
CA VAL A 119 -3.99 -17.31 -2.15
C VAL A 119 -4.45 -18.72 -2.51
N TYR A 120 -5.52 -18.81 -3.28
CA TYR A 120 -6.02 -20.06 -3.83
C TYR A 120 -5.22 -20.50 -5.05
N ILE A 121 -4.81 -21.78 -5.06
CA ILE A 121 -4.23 -22.43 -6.24
C ILE A 121 -5.31 -23.23 -6.97
N ALA A 122 -5.51 -22.87 -8.24
CA ALA A 122 -6.44 -23.56 -9.15
C ALA A 122 -5.84 -24.89 -9.67
N GLY A 123 -6.44 -25.46 -10.72
CA GLY A 123 -6.06 -26.79 -11.22
C GLY A 123 -6.64 -27.91 -10.36
N ASN A 124 -5.85 -28.94 -10.08
CA ASN A 124 -6.28 -30.06 -9.25
C ASN A 124 -5.99 -29.84 -7.75
N ARG A 125 -5.15 -28.85 -7.41
CA ARG A 125 -4.77 -28.55 -6.02
C ARG A 125 -5.91 -27.98 -5.18
N LYS A 126 -6.69 -27.05 -5.75
CA LYS A 126 -7.94 -26.51 -5.22
C LYS A 126 -7.93 -26.14 -3.73
N THR A 127 -6.90 -25.44 -3.27
CA THR A 127 -6.79 -25.01 -1.86
C THR A 127 -6.03 -23.70 -1.68
N PHE A 128 -6.20 -23.10 -0.51
CA PHE A 128 -5.57 -21.84 -0.11
C PHE A 128 -4.25 -22.08 0.63
N PHE A 129 -3.30 -21.17 0.42
CA PHE A 129 -2.05 -21.13 1.16
C PHE A 129 -1.72 -19.73 1.63
N ASP A 130 -1.00 -19.61 2.74
CA ASP A 130 -0.50 -18.34 3.25
C ASP A 130 0.39 -17.60 2.25
N VAL A 131 0.60 -16.32 2.50
CA VAL A 131 1.68 -15.54 1.87
C VAL A 131 2.68 -15.20 2.98
N PRO A 132 3.99 -15.47 2.80
CA PRO A 132 4.66 -15.98 1.61
C PRO A 132 4.66 -17.52 1.51
N GLN A 133 4.80 -18.05 0.29
CA GLN A 133 4.99 -19.48 -0.02
C GLN A 133 5.84 -19.64 -1.28
N SER A 134 6.50 -20.79 -1.42
CA SER A 134 7.39 -21.06 -2.56
C SER A 134 7.06 -22.38 -3.23
N SER A 135 7.06 -22.37 -4.57
CA SER A 135 7.07 -23.55 -5.43
C SER A 135 5.97 -24.57 -5.14
N ILE A 136 4.73 -24.09 -4.96
CA ILE A 136 3.58 -24.95 -4.69
C ILE A 136 2.92 -25.39 -6.00
N SER A 137 2.85 -26.70 -6.25
CA SER A 137 2.25 -27.28 -7.46
C SER A 137 0.72 -27.14 -7.51
N ASN A 138 0.17 -26.89 -8.71
CA ASN A 138 -1.26 -27.02 -9.00
C ASN A 138 -1.75 -28.46 -9.23
N LEU A 139 -0.86 -29.45 -9.20
CA LEU A 139 -1.14 -30.88 -9.34
C LEU A 139 -1.87 -31.26 -10.63
N CYS A 140 -1.66 -30.49 -11.69
CA CYS A 140 -2.34 -30.67 -12.97
C CYS A 140 -2.01 -31.98 -13.67
N ASN A 141 -0.84 -32.58 -13.46
CA ASN A 141 -0.40 -33.83 -14.10
C ASN A 141 -0.67 -33.86 -15.62
N GLY A 142 -0.54 -32.72 -16.30
CA GLY A 142 -0.79 -32.57 -17.75
C GLY A 142 -2.25 -32.46 -18.17
N THR A 143 -3.22 -32.43 -17.25
CA THR A 143 -4.66 -32.40 -17.58
C THR A 143 -5.29 -31.01 -17.55
N CYS A 144 -4.58 -30.00 -17.03
CA CYS A 144 -5.09 -28.64 -16.99
C CYS A 144 -4.85 -27.91 -18.31
N GLY A 145 -5.76 -26.99 -18.66
CA GLY A 145 -5.55 -26.08 -19.78
C GLY A 145 -4.47 -25.02 -19.50
N ASN A 146 -4.19 -24.21 -20.51
CA ASN A 146 -3.22 -23.11 -20.46
C ASN A 146 -3.82 -21.75 -20.03
N PHE A 147 -5.05 -21.76 -19.52
CA PHE A 147 -5.69 -20.61 -18.87
C PHE A 147 -5.61 -20.75 -17.36
N TYR A 148 -5.12 -19.71 -16.69
CA TYR A 148 -4.81 -19.73 -15.26
C TYR A 148 -5.84 -18.94 -14.46
N GLY A 149 -6.26 -19.50 -13.32
CA GLY A 149 -7.16 -18.86 -12.35
C GLY A 149 -6.56 -18.70 -10.94
N THR A 150 -5.32 -19.18 -10.72
CA THR A 150 -4.60 -19.01 -9.44
C THR A 150 -4.48 -17.52 -9.12
N GLY A 151 -4.70 -17.13 -7.85
CA GLY A 151 -4.71 -15.71 -7.47
C GLY A 151 -6.07 -15.02 -7.59
N GLY A 152 -7.02 -15.56 -8.36
CA GLY A 152 -8.37 -14.99 -8.49
C GLY A 152 -9.24 -15.15 -7.24
N GLN A 153 -8.89 -16.09 -6.37
CA GLN A 153 -9.50 -16.27 -5.06
C GLN A 153 -8.46 -16.07 -3.97
N VAL A 154 -8.79 -15.26 -2.98
CA VAL A 154 -7.94 -14.98 -1.83
C VAL A 154 -8.77 -15.03 -0.55
N LYS A 155 -8.12 -15.35 0.58
CA LYS A 155 -8.64 -15.01 1.90
C LYS A 155 -7.88 -13.82 2.42
N VAL A 156 -8.57 -12.83 2.95
CA VAL A 156 -7.95 -11.63 3.55
C VAL A 156 -8.39 -11.51 5.00
N LYS A 157 -7.48 -11.08 5.85
CA LYS A 157 -7.75 -10.73 7.25
C LYS A 157 -7.09 -9.40 7.56
N LEU A 158 -7.78 -8.56 8.31
CA LEU A 158 -7.22 -7.32 8.86
C LEU A 158 -6.98 -7.47 10.36
N ARG A 159 -6.01 -6.74 10.89
CA ARG A 159 -5.76 -6.63 12.33
C ARG A 159 -5.58 -5.17 12.70
N ILE A 160 -6.25 -4.74 13.77
CA ILE A 160 -6.08 -3.42 14.36
C ILE A 160 -4.73 -3.43 15.11
N LYS A 161 -3.75 -2.63 14.68
CA LYS A 161 -2.50 -2.42 15.44
C LYS A 161 -2.57 -1.21 16.36
N LYS A 162 -3.38 -0.22 16.02
CA LYS A 162 -3.66 0.97 16.83
C LYS A 162 -5.13 1.33 16.75
N LYS A 163 -5.73 1.74 17.88
CA LYS A 163 -7.12 2.22 17.91
C LYS A 163 -7.28 3.43 17.00
N PHE A 164 -8.45 3.59 16.39
CA PHE A 164 -8.79 4.74 15.54
C PHE A 164 -10.23 5.18 15.72
N VAL A 165 -10.57 6.37 15.26
CA VAL A 165 -11.95 6.89 15.23
C VAL A 165 -12.51 6.75 13.81
N GLY A 166 -13.73 6.28 13.69
CA GLY A 166 -14.47 6.13 12.44
C GLY A 166 -13.89 5.03 11.55
N GLN A 167 -13.11 5.42 10.55
CA GLN A 167 -12.67 4.54 9.46
C GLN A 167 -11.16 4.57 9.23
N SER A 168 -10.62 3.40 8.87
CA SER A 168 -9.28 3.24 8.31
C SER A 168 -9.37 2.49 6.99
N PHE A 169 -8.62 2.94 5.98
CA PHE A 169 -8.76 2.50 4.61
C PHE A 169 -7.46 1.95 4.03
N LEU A 170 -7.62 0.96 3.15
CA LEU A 170 -6.62 0.51 2.19
C LEU A 170 -7.17 0.84 0.81
N VAL A 171 -6.61 1.83 0.11
CA VAL A 171 -7.06 2.26 -1.22
C VAL A 171 -6.05 1.84 -2.27
N ASN A 172 -6.51 1.09 -3.28
CA ASN A 172 -5.69 0.57 -4.37
C ASN A 172 -4.37 -0.05 -3.89
N ARG A 173 -4.41 -0.80 -2.78
CA ARG A 173 -3.21 -1.37 -2.16
C ARG A 173 -2.91 -2.73 -2.76
N ASP A 174 -1.78 -2.86 -3.45
CA ASP A 174 -1.25 -4.18 -3.76
C ASP A 174 -0.86 -4.85 -2.44
N ILE A 175 -1.34 -6.08 -2.24
CA ILE A 175 -1.09 -6.84 -1.02
C ILE A 175 -0.24 -8.08 -1.28
N GLY A 176 -0.33 -8.66 -2.48
CA GLY A 176 0.46 -9.85 -2.82
C GLY A 176 0.72 -9.99 -4.31
N TYR A 177 1.78 -10.73 -4.61
CA TYR A 177 2.19 -11.09 -5.95
C TYR A 177 2.22 -12.60 -6.12
N VAL A 178 1.75 -13.07 -7.26
CA VAL A 178 1.86 -14.48 -7.65
C VAL A 178 2.84 -14.61 -8.81
N TYR A 179 3.76 -15.54 -8.65
CA TYR A 179 4.72 -15.96 -9.66
C TYR A 179 4.44 -17.41 -10.04
N ALA A 180 4.81 -17.80 -11.25
CA ALA A 180 4.68 -19.18 -11.72
C ALA A 180 5.98 -19.65 -12.37
N ALA A 181 6.21 -20.95 -12.30
CA ALA A 181 7.31 -21.60 -13.01
C ALA A 181 6.93 -23.03 -13.44
N SER A 182 7.69 -23.56 -14.39
CA SER A 182 7.51 -24.91 -14.92
C SER A 182 8.13 -25.99 -14.03
N SER A 183 9.08 -25.64 -13.15
CA SER A 183 9.70 -26.53 -12.18
C SER A 183 9.66 -25.96 -10.75
N ALA A 184 9.72 -26.83 -9.75
CA ALA A 184 9.79 -26.44 -8.34
C ALA A 184 11.11 -25.72 -7.97
N ASN A 185 12.17 -25.98 -8.75
CA ASN A 185 13.51 -25.43 -8.51
C ASN A 185 13.73 -24.08 -9.20
N ASP A 186 12.76 -23.62 -9.99
CA ASP A 186 12.83 -22.35 -10.70
C ASP A 186 12.56 -21.18 -9.76
N THR A 187 13.25 -20.06 -10.01
CA THR A 187 13.05 -18.81 -9.28
C THR A 187 12.46 -17.77 -10.22
N PRO A 188 11.12 -17.72 -10.37
CA PRO A 188 10.49 -16.80 -11.30
C PRO A 188 10.70 -15.35 -10.89
N SER A 189 11.00 -14.50 -11.87
CA SER A 189 11.44 -13.12 -11.65
C SER A 189 10.32 -12.09 -11.83
N ARG A 190 9.26 -12.45 -12.57
CA ARG A 190 8.16 -11.55 -12.95
C ARG A 190 6.83 -12.06 -12.40
N PRO A 191 6.04 -11.22 -11.70
CA PRO A 191 4.72 -11.65 -11.25
C PRO A 191 3.79 -11.83 -12.45
N ILE A 192 3.04 -12.92 -12.45
CA ILE A 192 1.96 -13.17 -13.41
C ILE A 192 0.65 -12.56 -12.92
N VAL A 193 0.50 -12.36 -11.61
CA VAL A 193 -0.68 -11.74 -10.99
C VAL A 193 -0.28 -10.75 -9.91
N ILE A 194 -1.01 -9.65 -9.86
CA ILE A 194 -1.03 -8.69 -8.76
C ILE A 194 -2.38 -8.79 -8.05
N ILE A 195 -2.35 -9.00 -6.74
CA ILE A 195 -3.52 -9.02 -5.87
C ILE A 195 -3.64 -7.63 -5.24
N ARG A 196 -4.68 -6.90 -5.64
CA ARG A 196 -4.99 -5.56 -5.14
C ARG A 196 -6.19 -5.59 -4.22
N LEU A 197 -6.13 -4.83 -3.14
CA LEU A 197 -7.19 -4.70 -2.14
C LEU A 197 -7.63 -3.24 -2.00
N ASN A 198 -8.93 -3.04 -2.10
CA ASN A 198 -9.65 -1.89 -1.58
C ASN A 198 -10.41 -2.35 -0.33
N ALA A 199 -10.09 -1.81 0.84
CA ALA A 199 -10.78 -2.19 2.06
C ALA A 199 -11.03 -1.00 2.97
N VAL A 200 -12.15 -1.03 3.67
CA VAL A 200 -12.46 -0.11 4.77
C VAL A 200 -12.67 -0.93 6.04
N MET A 201 -12.09 -0.49 7.14
CA MET A 201 -12.42 -0.98 8.47
C MET A 201 -13.11 0.13 9.25
N THR A 202 -14.35 -0.12 9.69
CA THR A 202 -15.17 0.85 10.44
C THR A 202 -15.34 0.37 11.88
N VAL A 203 -15.18 1.31 12.83
CA VAL A 203 -15.41 1.13 14.27
C VAL A 203 -16.48 2.11 14.76
N PRO A 204 -17.19 1.84 15.89
CA PRO A 204 -18.32 2.67 16.32
C PRO A 204 -17.92 4.02 16.92
N GLN A 205 -16.64 4.20 17.27
CA GLN A 205 -16.12 5.47 17.78
C GLN A 205 -16.24 6.55 16.70
N SER A 206 -16.87 7.67 17.02
CA SER A 206 -17.00 8.79 16.09
C SER A 206 -16.85 10.11 16.83
N CYS A 207 -16.35 11.13 16.17
CA CYS A 207 -16.39 12.50 16.67
C CYS A 207 -16.92 13.44 15.58
N SER A 208 -17.59 14.50 15.99
CA SER A 208 -18.12 15.57 15.13
C SER A 208 -17.62 16.92 15.59
N PHE A 209 -17.46 17.85 14.66
CA PHE A 209 -17.08 19.23 14.96
C PHE A 209 -18.31 20.13 15.06
N ASP A 210 -18.25 21.14 15.93
CA ASP A 210 -19.34 22.12 16.12
C ASP A 210 -19.53 23.06 14.92
N VAL A 211 -18.48 23.26 14.13
CA VAL A 211 -18.48 24.00 12.86
C VAL A 211 -19.04 23.20 11.68
N GLY A 212 -19.56 21.99 11.91
CA GLY A 212 -20.03 21.09 10.85
C GLY A 212 -18.88 20.36 10.15
N ASP A 213 -19.01 20.15 8.84
CA ASP A 213 -18.07 19.33 8.07
C ASP A 213 -16.81 20.08 7.59
N VAL A 214 -16.80 21.42 7.67
CA VAL A 214 -15.74 22.26 7.09
C VAL A 214 -15.24 23.31 8.08
N ILE A 215 -13.93 23.30 8.33
CA ILE A 215 -13.23 24.38 9.06
C ILE A 215 -12.66 25.35 8.02
N GLU A 216 -13.33 26.47 7.80
CA GLU A 216 -12.95 27.46 6.78
C GLU A 216 -11.98 28.52 7.32
N PHE A 217 -10.88 28.72 6.59
CA PHE A 217 -9.89 29.79 6.79
C PHE A 217 -9.89 30.74 5.59
N ASP A 218 -10.77 31.74 5.61
CA ASP A 218 -10.84 32.77 4.57
C ASP A 218 -9.94 33.97 4.90
N PHE A 219 -8.85 34.12 4.14
CA PHE A 219 -7.90 35.22 4.27
C PHE A 219 -8.27 36.46 3.45
N GLY A 220 -9.35 36.40 2.67
CA GLY A 220 -9.73 37.44 1.72
C GLY A 220 -8.66 37.69 0.65
N SER A 221 -8.68 38.90 0.09
CA SER A 221 -7.74 39.31 -0.95
C SER A 221 -6.36 39.62 -0.39
N ILE A 222 -5.34 38.91 -0.89
CA ILE A 222 -3.92 39.14 -0.55
C ILE A 222 -3.20 39.62 -1.80
N PRO A 223 -2.43 40.73 -1.74
CA PRO A 223 -1.64 41.17 -2.88
C PRO A 223 -0.53 40.16 -3.19
N SER A 224 -0.31 39.82 -4.47
CA SER A 224 0.75 38.87 -4.87
C SER A 224 2.13 39.25 -4.33
N SER A 225 2.42 40.55 -4.18
CA SER A 225 3.67 41.04 -3.61
C SER A 225 3.90 40.62 -2.17
N ALA A 226 2.85 40.23 -1.41
CA ALA A 226 3.00 39.72 -0.04
C ALA A 226 3.83 38.42 0.01
N PHE A 227 3.91 37.67 -1.09
CA PHE A 227 4.61 36.39 -1.16
C PHE A 227 6.08 36.49 -1.61
N SER A 228 6.64 37.70 -1.73
CA SER A 228 8.01 37.92 -2.20
C SER A 228 9.10 37.65 -1.16
N GLY A 229 8.75 37.07 0.00
CA GLY A 229 9.68 36.85 1.12
C GLY A 229 10.62 35.64 0.94
N GLY A 230 10.45 34.85 -0.12
CA GLY A 230 11.18 33.60 -0.35
C GLY A 230 10.39 32.35 0.08
N ALA A 231 10.86 31.19 -0.36
CA ALA A 231 10.19 29.91 -0.10
C ALA A 231 10.06 29.62 1.41
N GLY A 232 8.89 29.16 1.84
CA GLY A 232 8.56 28.86 3.22
C GLY A 232 8.20 30.07 4.08
N THR A 233 8.30 31.29 3.56
CA THR A 233 7.98 32.50 4.34
C THR A 233 6.50 32.80 4.35
N LYS A 234 6.02 33.31 5.49
CA LYS A 234 4.65 33.80 5.65
C LYS A 234 4.42 35.03 4.77
N ALA A 235 3.24 35.12 4.16
CA ALA A 235 2.88 36.27 3.34
C ALA A 235 2.88 37.56 4.20
N GLN A 236 3.55 38.59 3.72
CA GLN A 236 3.78 39.84 4.44
C GLN A 236 2.47 40.62 4.63
N GLY A 237 2.24 41.13 5.84
CA GLY A 237 1.05 41.92 6.16
C GLY A 237 -0.25 41.11 6.28
N VAL A 238 -0.21 39.78 6.18
CA VAL A 238 -1.40 38.92 6.35
C VAL A 238 -1.52 38.42 7.79
N ASN A 239 -2.70 38.63 8.38
CA ASN A 239 -3.01 38.20 9.74
C ASN A 239 -3.13 36.67 9.83
N VAL A 240 -2.74 36.12 10.99
CA VAL A 240 -3.06 34.73 11.33
C VAL A 240 -4.55 34.64 11.63
N ILE A 241 -5.23 33.64 11.05
CA ILE A 241 -6.61 33.32 11.42
C ILE A 241 -6.55 32.24 12.49
N THR A 242 -7.22 32.51 13.62
CA THR A 242 -7.36 31.57 14.74
C THR A 242 -8.80 31.09 14.81
N LYS A 243 -8.99 29.77 14.87
CA LYS A 243 -10.29 29.11 15.04
C LYS A 243 -10.25 28.24 16.29
N ASN A 244 -11.27 28.38 17.14
CA ASN A 244 -11.54 27.44 18.21
C ASN A 244 -12.52 26.40 17.68
N VAL A 245 -12.11 25.13 17.62
CA VAL A 245 -12.91 24.04 17.04
C VAL A 245 -13.43 23.19 18.19
N GLY A 246 -14.75 23.20 18.40
CA GLY A 246 -15.41 22.30 19.35
C GLY A 246 -15.54 20.89 18.77
N ILE A 247 -15.39 19.90 19.63
CA ILE A 247 -15.51 18.49 19.27
C ILE A 247 -16.41 17.77 20.27
N GLU A 248 -17.30 16.92 19.76
CA GLU A 248 -18.13 16.01 20.54
C GLU A 248 -17.92 14.58 20.02
N CYS A 249 -17.62 13.65 20.92
CA CYS A 249 -17.35 12.26 20.59
C CYS A 249 -18.43 11.32 21.13
N LYS A 250 -18.67 10.22 20.40
CA LYS A 250 -19.61 9.15 20.77
C LYS A 250 -18.88 7.81 20.80
N ASN A 251 -19.29 6.94 21.72
CA ASN A 251 -18.68 5.62 21.97
C ASN A 251 -17.18 5.69 22.35
N ILE A 252 -16.75 6.83 22.90
CA ILE A 252 -15.43 7.07 23.47
C ILE A 252 -15.64 7.48 24.93
N ASP A 253 -14.83 6.93 25.83
CA ASP A 253 -14.92 7.21 27.26
C ASP A 253 -14.67 8.69 27.56
N ALA A 254 -15.39 9.22 28.56
CA ALA A 254 -15.09 10.54 29.12
C ALA A 254 -13.64 10.60 29.62
N GLN A 255 -13.05 11.80 29.66
CA GLN A 255 -11.67 11.99 30.12
C GLN A 255 -10.59 11.30 29.27
N GLN A 256 -10.94 10.69 28.13
CA GLN A 256 -9.99 10.08 27.20
C GLN A 256 -9.08 11.15 26.58
N MET A 257 -7.78 10.82 26.50
CA MET A 257 -6.81 11.60 25.74
C MET A 257 -6.90 11.25 24.26
N LEU A 258 -7.11 12.26 23.42
CA LEU A 258 -7.18 12.16 21.98
C LEU A 258 -6.25 13.17 21.33
N SER A 259 -6.04 13.06 20.03
CA SER A 259 -5.27 14.03 19.27
C SER A 259 -5.93 14.37 17.94
N ALA A 260 -5.68 15.58 17.46
CA ALA A 260 -6.04 16.03 16.12
C ALA A 260 -4.78 16.14 15.27
N ARG A 261 -4.74 15.48 14.10
CA ARG A 261 -3.63 15.56 13.15
C ARG A 261 -4.10 15.95 11.76
N LEU A 262 -3.18 16.54 10.99
CA LEU A 262 -3.45 17.02 9.64
C LEU A 262 -3.15 15.93 8.59
N GLU A 263 -4.10 15.64 7.72
CA GLU A 263 -3.96 14.75 6.55
C GLU A 263 -4.16 15.57 5.26
N VAL A 264 -3.20 15.49 4.34
CA VAL A 264 -3.19 16.32 3.11
C VAL A 264 -2.64 15.51 1.94
N ALA A 265 -3.33 15.55 0.80
CA ALA A 265 -2.88 14.85 -0.41
C ALA A 265 -1.68 15.54 -1.09
N ASN A 266 -1.71 16.88 -1.20
CA ASN A 266 -0.68 17.67 -1.85
C ASN A 266 0.00 18.62 -0.86
N PHE A 267 1.22 18.27 -0.44
CA PHE A 267 1.97 19.03 0.56
C PHE A 267 3.48 18.97 0.29
N THR A 268 4.22 19.90 0.88
CA THR A 268 5.68 19.86 0.94
C THR A 268 6.12 20.30 2.32
N ASN A 269 6.95 19.48 2.98
CA ASN A 269 7.36 19.66 4.37
C ASN A 269 6.13 19.81 5.29
N ASN A 270 5.91 21.02 5.80
CA ASN A 270 4.80 21.37 6.69
C ASN A 270 3.78 22.32 6.02
N MET A 271 3.82 22.46 4.70
CA MET A 271 2.97 23.38 3.93
C MET A 271 1.98 22.62 3.06
N ILE A 272 0.72 23.00 3.15
CA ILE A 272 -0.38 22.56 2.29
C ILE A 272 -0.24 23.31 0.96
N ILE A 273 -0.11 22.59 -0.16
CA ILE A 273 0.02 23.21 -1.49
C ILE A 273 -1.38 23.47 -2.05
N SER A 274 -1.62 24.69 -2.51
CA SER A 274 -2.88 25.08 -3.14
C SER A 274 -2.95 24.68 -4.62
N ASP A 275 -4.04 25.04 -5.28
CA ASP A 275 -4.15 25.03 -6.75
C ASP A 275 -3.19 26.01 -7.46
N ASN A 276 -2.62 26.96 -6.72
CA ASN A 276 -1.48 27.78 -7.16
C ASN A 276 -0.17 27.24 -6.57
N PRO A 277 0.78 26.75 -7.39
CA PRO A 277 2.00 26.11 -6.88
C PRO A 277 2.93 27.04 -6.12
N ASP A 278 2.76 28.37 -6.23
CA ASP A 278 3.56 29.37 -5.52
C ASP A 278 2.95 29.75 -4.16
N VAL A 279 1.69 29.38 -3.90
CA VAL A 279 0.95 29.70 -2.67
C VAL A 279 0.59 28.43 -1.93
N GLY A 280 0.78 28.47 -0.62
CA GLY A 280 0.33 27.41 0.26
C GLY A 280 -0.09 27.95 1.60
N PHE A 281 -0.41 27.04 2.50
CA PHE A 281 -0.90 27.36 3.83
C PHE A 281 -0.18 26.49 4.86
N GLN A 282 0.07 27.06 6.02
CA GLN A 282 0.48 26.31 7.20
C GLN A 282 -0.66 26.28 8.20
N LEU A 283 -0.70 25.20 8.99
CA LEU A 283 -1.65 25.04 10.09
C LEU A 283 -0.83 24.79 11.36
N ALA A 284 -1.20 25.42 12.46
CA ALA A 284 -0.47 25.34 13.73
C ALA A 284 -1.43 25.25 14.92
N ASP A 285 -0.89 24.81 16.05
CA ASP A 285 -1.61 24.73 17.31
C ASP A 285 -1.65 26.08 18.06
N VAL A 286 -2.17 26.07 19.29
CA VAL A 286 -2.23 27.26 20.16
C VAL A 286 -0.84 27.85 20.45
N ASN A 287 0.21 27.04 20.46
CA ASN A 287 1.59 27.43 20.78
C ASN A 287 2.41 27.79 19.53
N ASP A 288 1.76 27.98 18.37
CA ASP A 288 2.41 28.25 17.09
C ASP A 288 3.32 27.09 16.60
N THR A 289 3.09 25.88 17.11
CA THR A 289 3.75 24.66 16.62
C THR A 289 3.08 24.22 15.32
N VAL A 290 3.81 24.27 14.21
CA VAL A 290 3.30 23.93 12.89
C VAL A 290 3.05 22.42 12.76
N LEU A 291 1.86 22.07 12.29
CA LEU A 291 1.47 20.69 11.98
C LEU A 291 2.12 20.22 10.69
N ILE A 292 2.75 19.05 10.74
CA ILE A 292 3.34 18.37 9.59
C ILE A 292 2.28 17.42 9.02
N PRO A 293 1.85 17.61 7.77
CA PRO A 293 0.84 16.72 7.17
C PRO A 293 1.27 15.26 7.14
N ASN A 294 0.31 14.35 7.35
CA ASN A 294 0.48 12.90 7.30
C ASN A 294 1.56 12.36 8.26
N ASN A 295 1.82 13.05 9.37
CA ASN A 295 2.77 12.63 10.39
C ASN A 295 2.06 12.33 11.71
N ILE A 296 2.07 11.07 12.14
CA ILE A 296 1.43 10.62 13.38
C ILE A 296 2.02 11.26 14.64
N ASN A 297 3.25 11.78 14.57
CA ASN A 297 3.93 12.45 15.68
C ASN A 297 3.73 13.97 15.67
N SER A 298 3.01 14.52 14.70
CA SER A 298 2.66 15.95 14.62
C SER A 298 1.16 16.12 14.80
N PHE A 299 0.76 16.46 16.02
CA PHE A 299 -0.64 16.48 16.42
C PHE A 299 -0.90 17.49 17.53
N ILE A 300 -2.17 17.86 17.69
CA ILE A 300 -2.66 18.68 18.81
C ILE A 300 -3.31 17.76 19.84
N PRO A 301 -2.77 17.64 21.06
CA PRO A 301 -3.38 16.85 22.10
C PRO A 301 -4.60 17.58 22.69
N PHE A 302 -5.65 16.83 23.00
CA PHE A 302 -6.79 17.34 23.78
C PHE A 302 -7.40 16.22 24.63
N ARG A 303 -8.14 16.61 25.67
CA ARG A 303 -8.79 15.69 26.59
C ARG A 303 -10.29 15.94 26.59
N LEU A 304 -11.06 14.88 26.46
CA LEU A 304 -12.51 14.98 26.59
C LEU A 304 -12.92 15.33 28.03
N ASP A 305 -14.01 16.07 28.18
CA ASP A 305 -14.65 16.32 29.46
C ASP A 305 -15.58 15.16 29.88
N GLU A 306 -16.36 15.36 30.93
CA GLU A 306 -17.33 14.37 31.44
C GLU A 306 -18.47 14.07 30.45
N ASN A 307 -18.74 14.97 29.51
CA ASN A 307 -19.77 14.84 28.48
C ASN A 307 -19.20 14.40 27.12
N ALA A 308 -17.96 13.88 27.09
CA ALA A 308 -17.24 13.50 25.88
C ALA A 308 -17.06 14.65 24.88
N ARG A 309 -16.89 15.88 25.38
CA ARG A 309 -16.66 17.10 24.59
C ARG A 309 -15.30 17.70 24.88
N SER A 310 -14.75 18.43 23.92
CA SER A 310 -13.54 19.23 24.10
C SER A 310 -13.52 20.36 23.08
N ASN A 311 -12.47 21.17 23.10
CA ASN A 311 -12.09 22.01 21.99
C ASN A 311 -10.57 21.93 21.75
N PHE A 312 -10.14 22.41 20.59
CA PHE A 312 -8.75 22.71 20.30
C PHE A 312 -8.66 23.91 19.37
N ILE A 313 -7.51 24.60 19.41
CA ILE A 313 -7.26 25.78 18.59
C ILE A 313 -6.46 25.41 17.35
N LEU A 314 -6.90 25.92 16.21
CA LEU A 314 -6.14 25.91 14.96
C LEU A 314 -5.81 27.33 14.53
N LYS A 315 -4.55 27.54 14.18
CA LYS A 315 -4.06 28.78 13.58
C LYS A 315 -3.63 28.50 12.15
N SER A 316 -3.94 29.39 11.22
CA SER A 316 -3.46 29.27 9.83
C SER A 316 -2.98 30.60 9.27
N TRP A 317 -2.01 30.52 8.35
CA TRP A 317 -1.56 31.65 7.54
C TRP A 317 -1.08 31.18 6.16
N PRO A 318 -1.16 32.05 5.14
CA PRO A 318 -0.62 31.79 3.82
C PRO A 318 0.90 31.92 3.81
N VAL A 319 1.55 31.09 2.99
CA VAL A 319 3.00 31.03 2.80
C VAL A 319 3.36 30.98 1.31
N SER A 320 4.55 31.46 0.98
CA SER A 320 5.13 31.26 -0.36
C SER A 320 5.74 29.86 -0.44
N ILE A 321 5.35 29.05 -1.42
CA ILE A 321 5.90 27.71 -1.61
C ILE A 321 7.25 27.76 -2.31
N THR A 322 7.36 28.57 -3.38
CA THR A 322 8.53 28.60 -4.28
C THR A 322 9.43 29.82 -4.06
N GLY A 323 8.93 30.85 -3.37
CA GLY A 323 9.56 32.16 -3.31
C GLY A 323 9.29 33.07 -4.51
N GLN A 324 8.57 32.58 -5.52
CA GLN A 324 8.15 33.39 -6.67
C GLN A 324 6.90 34.19 -6.32
N ILE A 325 6.73 35.34 -6.99
CA ILE A 325 5.51 36.13 -6.88
C ILE A 325 4.39 35.37 -7.62
N PRO A 326 3.31 34.96 -6.94
CA PRO A 326 2.25 34.17 -7.53
C PRO A 326 1.47 34.98 -8.55
N LYS A 327 1.00 34.30 -9.60
CA LYS A 327 0.02 34.88 -10.53
C LYS A 327 -1.27 35.21 -9.77
N ALA A 328 -1.83 36.38 -10.06
CA ALA A 328 -3.10 36.81 -9.48
C ALA A 328 -4.23 35.87 -9.92
N GLY A 329 -5.10 35.51 -8.98
CA GLY A 329 -6.23 34.61 -9.19
C GLY A 329 -6.77 34.08 -7.87
N PRO A 330 -7.91 33.37 -7.88
CA PRO A 330 -8.38 32.63 -6.72
C PRO A 330 -7.36 31.55 -6.35
N VAL A 331 -7.29 31.26 -5.06
CA VAL A 331 -6.41 30.22 -4.52
C VAL A 331 -7.17 29.41 -3.47
N ALA A 332 -7.11 28.09 -3.56
CA ALA A 332 -7.73 27.19 -2.62
C ALA A 332 -6.82 25.98 -2.32
N ALA A 333 -6.86 25.52 -1.07
CA ALA A 333 -6.21 24.30 -0.63
C ALA A 333 -7.14 23.52 0.29
N GLN A 334 -6.99 22.20 0.33
CA GLN A 334 -7.80 21.31 1.16
C GLN A 334 -6.92 20.37 1.98
N GLY A 335 -7.32 20.15 3.22
CA GLY A 335 -6.78 19.15 4.13
C GLY A 335 -7.89 18.59 5.01
N HIS A 336 -7.58 17.50 5.71
CA HIS A 336 -8.49 16.84 6.63
C HIS A 336 -7.89 16.82 8.03
N ILE A 337 -8.72 17.08 9.04
CA ILE A 337 -8.35 16.86 10.44
C ILE A 337 -8.81 15.47 10.83
N ARG A 338 -7.86 14.62 11.20
CA ARG A 338 -8.13 13.28 11.72
C ARG A 338 -8.01 13.27 13.23
N ILE A 339 -8.97 12.63 13.88
CA ILE A 339 -8.97 12.40 15.32
C ILE A 339 -8.45 11.01 15.65
N ASP A 340 -7.52 10.93 16.58
CA ASP A 340 -6.82 9.71 16.97
C ASP A 340 -6.80 9.49 18.48
N PHE A 341 -6.69 8.21 18.86
CA PHE A 341 -6.34 7.83 20.22
C PHE A 341 -4.85 8.08 20.47
N GLN A 342 -4.53 8.64 21.65
CA GLN A 342 -3.17 8.73 22.14
C GLN A 342 -2.72 7.45 22.82
#